data_AF-A0A926PNB9-F1
#
_entry.id   AF-A0A926PNB9-F1
#
_cell.length_a   1.000
_cell.length_b   1.000
_cell.length_c   1.000
_cell.angle_alpha   90.00
_cell.angle_beta   90.00
_cell.angle_gamma   90.00
#
_symmetry.space_group_name_H-M   'P 1'
#
loop_
_entity.id
_entity.type
_entity.pdbx_description
1 polymer ?
#
loop_
_entity_poly.entity_id
_entity_poly.type
_entity_poly.pdbx_seq_one_letter_code
_entity_poly.pdbx_strand_id
1 'polypeptide(L)'
;MNCPQCGSTHINKNGHCRGKQNYRCKNCGRQFVESRSARGYSEDAKQICLKMYRDGIGFRAIGHVTGISHNAIINWVKQTESDDPPDSPEIDKQTPAIGQYPYKSVQLAAFLRPCIS
;
A
#
# COMPACT_ATOMS: atom_id res chain seq x y z
N MET A 1 -27.36 -1.29 -20.28
CA MET A 1 -26.86 -1.54 -18.91
C MET A 1 -27.83 -2.49 -18.23
N ASN A 2 -27.35 -3.62 -17.72
CA ASN A 2 -28.20 -4.67 -17.16
C ASN A 2 -27.87 -4.84 -15.68
N CYS A 3 -28.83 -5.33 -14.90
CA CYS A 3 -28.56 -5.62 -13.50
C CYS A 3 -27.48 -6.71 -13.37
N PRO A 4 -26.38 -6.48 -12.64
CA PRO A 4 -25.30 -7.46 -12.49
C PRO A 4 -25.67 -8.69 -11.64
N GLN A 5 -26.85 -8.68 -11.01
CA GLN A 5 -27.33 -9.82 -10.20
C GLN A 5 -28.33 -10.69 -10.93
N CYS A 6 -29.30 -10.09 -11.62
CA CYS A 6 -30.40 -10.84 -12.25
C CYS A 6 -30.49 -10.65 -13.76
N GLY A 7 -29.58 -9.89 -14.39
CA GLY A 7 -29.56 -9.65 -15.84
C GLY A 7 -30.69 -8.77 -16.38
N SER A 8 -31.68 -8.40 -15.55
CA SER A 8 -32.85 -7.62 -15.97
C SER A 8 -32.47 -6.25 -16.57
N THR A 9 -33.23 -5.86 -17.59
CA THR A 9 -33.18 -4.56 -18.26
C THR A 9 -34.03 -3.49 -17.57
N HIS A 10 -34.88 -3.88 -16.60
CA HIS A 10 -35.73 -2.96 -15.85
C HIS A 10 -34.92 -2.26 -14.74
N ILE A 11 -34.24 -1.18 -15.10
CA ILE A 11 -33.38 -0.38 -14.23
C ILE A 11 -33.80 1.09 -14.22
N ASN A 12 -33.77 1.71 -13.04
CA ASN A 12 -34.05 3.14 -12.85
C ASN A 12 -32.80 3.87 -12.32
N LYS A 13 -32.66 5.14 -12.68
CA LYS A 13 -31.67 6.04 -12.06
C LYS A 13 -32.04 6.24 -10.58
N ASN A 14 -31.05 6.11 -9.70
CA ASN A 14 -31.20 6.19 -8.24
C ASN A 14 -30.13 7.13 -7.63
N GLY A 15 -30.14 8.40 -8.05
CA GLY A 15 -29.20 9.42 -7.60
C GLY A 15 -27.75 9.16 -8.05
N HIS A 16 -26.81 9.80 -7.37
CA HIS A 16 -25.37 9.68 -7.67
C HIS A 16 -24.60 9.21 -6.43
N CYS A 17 -23.62 8.32 -6.64
CA CYS A 17 -22.68 7.89 -5.61
C CYS A 17 -21.27 8.29 -6.04
N ARG A 18 -20.60 9.14 -5.24
CA ARG A 18 -19.22 9.61 -5.49
C ARG A 18 -19.05 10.18 -6.91
N GLY A 19 -19.99 11.04 -7.32
CA GLY A 19 -20.02 11.68 -8.63
C GLY A 19 -20.46 10.79 -9.81
N LYS A 20 -20.75 9.51 -9.57
CA LYS A 20 -21.18 8.56 -10.61
C LYS A 20 -22.66 8.24 -10.52
N GLN A 21 -23.30 8.00 -11.67
CA GLN A 21 -24.70 7.59 -11.72
C GLN A 21 -24.89 6.25 -10.99
N ASN A 22 -25.78 6.25 -10.00
CA ASN A 22 -26.23 5.05 -9.32
C ASN A 22 -27.57 4.60 -9.93
N TYR A 23 -27.77 3.30 -10.05
CA TYR A 23 -28.95 2.65 -10.63
C TYR A 23 -29.55 1.68 -9.64
N ARG A 24 -30.87 1.47 -9.72
CA ARG A 24 -31.60 0.46 -8.96
C ARG A 24 -32.39 -0.44 -9.91
N CYS A 25 -32.20 -1.74 -9.78
CA CYS A 25 -33.01 -2.72 -10.50
C CYS A 25 -34.42 -2.80 -9.89
N LYS A 26 -35.47 -2.77 -10.72
CA LYS A 26 -36.85 -2.96 -10.26
C LYS A 26 -37.19 -4.42 -9.97
N ASN A 27 -36.53 -5.36 -10.65
CA ASN A 27 -36.83 -6.78 -10.50
C ASN A 27 -36.25 -7.37 -9.20
N CYS A 28 -34.97 -7.12 -8.91
CA CYS A 28 -34.30 -7.65 -7.71
C CYS A 28 -34.00 -6.60 -6.63
N GLY A 29 -34.29 -5.32 -6.86
CA GLY A 29 -34.02 -4.24 -5.91
C GLY A 29 -32.55 -3.81 -5.77
N ARG A 30 -31.60 -4.52 -6.39
CA ARG A 30 -30.16 -4.23 -6.25
C ARG A 30 -29.79 -2.85 -6.77
N GLN A 31 -28.92 -2.17 -6.03
CA GLN A 31 -28.30 -0.93 -6.44
C GLN A 31 -26.89 -1.16 -6.99
N PHE A 32 -26.51 -0.46 -8.06
CA PHE A 32 -25.21 -0.57 -8.68
C PHE A 32 -24.85 0.69 -9.48
N VAL A 33 -23.56 0.94 -9.68
CA VAL A 33 -23.02 2.16 -10.32
C VAL A 33 -22.61 1.86 -11.76
N GLU A 34 -22.80 2.82 -12.65
CA GLU A 34 -22.52 2.72 -14.11
C GLU A 34 -21.11 2.21 -14.44
N SER A 35 -20.11 2.76 -13.76
CA SER A 35 -18.72 2.36 -13.92
C SER A 35 -18.09 2.19 -12.55
N ARG A 36 -17.79 0.94 -12.17
CA ARG A 36 -16.82 0.71 -11.10
C ARG A 36 -15.47 1.14 -11.66
N SER A 37 -15.02 2.33 -11.29
CA SER A 37 -13.60 2.65 -11.48
C SER A 37 -12.84 1.65 -10.60
N ALA A 38 -11.86 0.96 -11.17
CA ALA A 38 -10.95 0.14 -10.41
C ALA A 38 -10.32 1.06 -9.35
N ARG A 39 -10.78 0.94 -8.10
CA ARG A 39 -10.14 1.58 -6.96
C ARG A 39 -8.93 0.74 -6.64
N GLY A 40 -7.85 1.00 -7.35
CA GLY A 40 -6.60 0.30 -7.18
C GLY A 40 -5.47 1.16 -7.70
N TYR A 41 -4.30 0.97 -7.12
CA TYR A 41 -3.05 1.35 -7.78
C TYR A 41 -2.93 0.54 -9.07
N SER A 42 -2.22 1.08 -10.08
CA SER A 42 -1.93 0.30 -11.28
C SER A 42 -1.14 -0.96 -10.91
N GLU A 43 -1.33 -2.03 -11.68
CA GLU A 43 -0.59 -3.28 -11.45
C GLU A 43 0.92 -3.03 -11.60
N ASP A 44 1.32 -2.17 -12.55
CA ASP A 44 2.72 -1.75 -12.72
C ASP A 44 3.30 -1.12 -11.45
N ALA A 45 2.54 -0.26 -10.77
CA ALA A 45 2.99 0.36 -9.52
C ALA A 45 3.16 -0.66 -8.39
N LYS A 46 2.26 -1.64 -8.33
CA LYS A 46 2.37 -2.77 -7.38
C LYS A 46 3.62 -3.60 -7.67
N GLN A 47 3.88 -3.95 -8.93
CA GLN A 47 5.05 -4.72 -9.34
C GLN A 47 6.36 -4.00 -9.03
N ILE A 48 6.44 -2.69 -9.29
CA ILE A 48 7.61 -1.88 -8.96
C ILE A 48 7.87 -1.89 -7.45
N CYS A 49 6.84 -1.71 -6.62
CA CYS A 49 6.99 -1.77 -5.17
C CYS A 49 7.44 -3.16 -4.68
N LEU A 50 6.90 -4.23 -5.25
CA LEU A 50 7.30 -5.60 -4.89
C LEU A 50 8.75 -5.89 -5.30
N LYS A 51 9.20 -5.38 -6.45
CA LYS A 51 10.60 -5.49 -6.89
C LYS A 51 11.53 -4.76 -5.91
N MET A 52 11.22 -3.50 -5.57
CA MET A 52 12.00 -2.73 -4.59
C MET A 52 12.07 -3.43 -3.22
N TYR A 53 10.99 -4.08 -2.80
CA TYR A 53 10.97 -4.87 -1.58
C TYR A 53 11.90 -6.08 -1.67
N ARG A 54 11.87 -6.82 -2.79
CA ARG A 54 12.81 -7.94 -3.05
C ARG A 54 14.27 -7.49 -3.09
N ASP A 55 14.53 -6.27 -3.56
CA ASP A 55 15.86 -5.64 -3.54
C ASP A 55 16.31 -5.21 -2.12
N GLY A 56 15.47 -5.42 -1.10
CA GLY A 56 15.78 -5.13 0.32
C GLY A 56 15.49 -3.70 0.75
N ILE A 57 14.79 -2.90 -0.07
CA ILE A 57 14.43 -1.53 0.28
C ILE A 57 13.29 -1.56 1.31
N GLY A 58 13.46 -0.82 2.42
CA GLY A 58 12.45 -0.76 3.48
C GLY A 58 11.14 -0.09 3.03
N PHE A 59 10.00 -0.56 3.55
CA PHE A 59 8.65 -0.08 3.17
C PHE A 59 8.46 1.43 3.18
N ARG A 60 9.06 2.13 4.17
CA ARG A 60 9.00 3.59 4.25
C ARG A 60 9.76 4.25 3.10
N ALA A 61 10.96 3.77 2.80
CA ALA A 61 11.77 4.28 1.69
C ALA A 61 11.06 4.05 0.35
N ILE A 62 10.45 2.88 0.14
CA ILE A 62 9.63 2.62 -1.05
C ILE A 62 8.48 3.64 -1.14
N GLY A 63 7.77 3.89 -0.03
CA GLY A 63 6.67 4.86 -0.02
C GLY A 63 7.12 6.30 -0.31
N HIS A 64 8.33 6.69 0.10
CA HIS A 64 8.91 7.99 -0.27
C HIS A 64 9.22 8.08 -1.77
N VAL A 65 9.71 7.01 -2.38
CA VAL A 65 10.07 6.96 -3.81
C VAL A 65 8.84 6.88 -4.71
N THR A 66 7.86 6.04 -4.36
CA THR A 66 6.69 5.77 -5.22
C THR A 66 5.47 6.62 -4.87
N GLY A 67 5.46 7.29 -3.71
CA GLY A 67 4.30 8.03 -3.21
C GLY A 67 3.16 7.13 -2.71
N ILE A 68 3.37 5.82 -2.68
CA ILE A 68 2.39 4.84 -2.20
C ILE A 68 2.51 4.69 -0.69
N SER A 69 1.39 4.57 0.02
CA SER A 69 1.45 4.38 1.46
C SER A 69 2.16 3.06 1.82
N HIS A 70 3.09 3.10 2.78
CA HIS A 70 3.81 1.91 3.25
C HIS A 70 2.85 0.80 3.71
N ASN A 71 1.68 1.14 4.25
CA ASN A 71 0.64 0.18 4.61
C ASN A 71 0.07 -0.58 3.39
N ALA A 72 -0.09 0.08 2.23
CA ALA A 72 -0.53 -0.59 1.02
C ALA A 72 0.52 -1.61 0.54
N ILE A 73 1.80 -1.24 0.62
CA ILE A 73 2.93 -2.12 0.24
C ILE A 73 2.99 -3.34 1.16
N ILE A 74 2.87 -3.15 2.48
CA ILE A 74 2.83 -4.26 3.46
C ILE A 74 1.68 -5.22 3.15
N ASN A 75 0.50 -4.69 2.82
CA ASN A 75 -0.65 -5.53 2.48
C ASN A 75 -0.42 -6.34 1.19
N TRP A 76 0.29 -5.78 0.21
CA TRP A 76 0.64 -6.51 -1.02
C TRP A 76 1.66 -7.62 -0.78
N VAL A 77 2.66 -7.36 0.05
CA VAL A 77 3.65 -8.39 0.41
C VAL A 77 2.96 -9.56 1.11
N LYS A 78 2.12 -9.28 2.12
CA LYS A 78 1.34 -10.33 2.82
C LYS A 78 0.42 -11.14 1.91
N GLN A 79 -0.12 -10.53 0.86
CA GLN A 79 -0.95 -11.22 -0.13
C GLN A 79 -0.12 -12.08 -1.09
N THR A 80 1.18 -11.80 -1.24
CA THR A 80 2.08 -12.55 -2.12
C THR A 80 2.73 -13.70 -1.35
N GLU A 81 3.09 -13.48 -0.08
CA GLU A 81 3.66 -14.50 0.82
C GLU A 81 2.71 -15.68 1.10
N SER A 82 1.40 -15.54 0.89
CA SER A 82 0.45 -16.65 1.05
C SER A 82 0.55 -17.71 -0.04
N ASP A 83 1.27 -17.44 -1.14
CA ASP A 83 1.39 -18.34 -2.29
C ASP A 83 2.77 -19.05 -2.38
N ASP A 84 3.72 -18.73 -1.48
CA ASP A 84 5.06 -19.32 -1.46
C ASP A 84 5.21 -20.38 -0.33
N PRO A 85 5.88 -21.53 -0.57
CA PRO A 85 6.29 -22.46 0.48
C PRO A 85 7.22 -21.77 1.50
N PRO A 86 7.14 -22.12 2.80
CA PRO A 86 7.85 -21.43 3.86
C PRO A 86 9.31 -21.89 3.93
N ASP A 87 10.14 -21.46 2.98
CA ASP A 87 11.59 -21.54 3.11
C ASP A 87 12.16 -20.12 3.11
N SER A 88 12.09 -19.48 4.28
CA SER A 88 12.98 -18.38 4.62
C SER A 88 13.49 -18.63 6.03
N PRO A 89 14.81 -18.61 6.24
CA PRO A 89 15.41 -18.95 7.53
C PRO A 89 14.89 -17.99 8.59
N GLU A 90 14.48 -18.55 9.72
CA GLU A 90 14.12 -17.82 10.92
C GLU A 90 15.27 -16.86 11.27
N ILE A 91 15.04 -15.55 11.09
CA ILE A 91 15.92 -14.56 11.68
C ILE A 91 15.66 -14.64 13.18
N ASP A 92 16.59 -15.28 13.89
CA ASP A 92 16.62 -15.34 15.35
C ASP A 92 16.32 -13.96 15.92
N LYS A 93 15.21 -13.89 16.67
CA LYS A 93 14.77 -12.68 17.38
C LYS A 93 15.68 -12.45 18.59
N GLN A 94 16.95 -12.16 18.35
CA GLN A 94 17.76 -11.45 19.33
C GLN A 94 17.54 -9.96 19.08
N THR A 95 16.36 -9.44 19.45
CA THR A 95 16.19 -7.99 19.65
C THR A 95 16.92 -7.67 20.95
N PRO A 96 18.10 -7.02 20.95
CA PRO A 96 18.66 -6.56 22.21
C PRO A 96 17.68 -5.59 22.88
N ALA A 97 17.50 -5.76 24.18
CA ALA A 97 16.60 -4.96 24.98
C ALA A 97 16.87 -3.45 24.78
N ILE A 98 15.79 -2.67 24.74
CA ILE A 98 15.83 -1.21 24.77
C ILE A 98 16.64 -0.79 26.00
N GLY A 99 17.84 -0.24 25.77
CA GLY A 99 18.68 0.34 26.82
C GLY A 99 20.04 -0.32 27.01
N GLN A 100 20.90 -0.24 25.99
CA GLN A 100 22.37 -0.21 26.14
C GLN A 100 23.00 0.13 24.78
N TYR A 101 23.02 1.43 24.42
CA TYR A 101 24.01 1.90 23.45
C TYR A 101 25.24 2.32 24.26
N PRO A 102 26.41 1.67 24.08
CA PRO A 102 27.63 2.22 24.63
C PRO A 102 27.94 3.48 23.82
N TYR A 103 27.84 4.65 24.47
CA TYR A 103 28.46 5.87 23.98
C TYR A 103 29.96 5.63 23.90
N LYS A 104 30.46 5.10 22.78
CA LYS A 104 31.86 5.23 22.41
C LYS A 104 32.04 6.67 21.97
N SER A 105 32.39 7.51 22.94
CA SER A 105 33.23 8.71 22.80
C SER A 105 33.32 9.23 21.36
N VAL A 106 32.39 10.11 20.99
CA VAL A 106 32.68 11.09 19.94
C VAL A 106 33.81 11.94 20.51
N GLN A 107 35.05 11.68 20.09
CA GLN A 107 36.13 12.62 20.31
C GLN A 107 35.74 13.89 19.56
N LEU A 108 35.25 14.87 20.30
CA LEU A 108 34.93 16.20 19.81
C LEU A 108 36.27 16.89 19.47
N ALA A 109 36.85 16.57 18.32
CA ALA A 109 37.95 17.35 17.78
C ALA A 109 37.35 18.62 17.18
N ALA A 110 37.48 19.70 17.95
CA ALA A 110 37.21 21.06 17.54
C ALA A 110 37.92 21.39 16.22
N PHE A 111 37.15 21.59 15.16
CA PHE A 111 37.53 22.50 14.09
C PHE A 111 36.57 23.68 14.14
N LEU A 112 36.91 24.65 15.00
CA LEU A 112 36.44 26.01 14.90
C LEU A 112 36.75 26.49 13.47
N ARG A 113 35.72 26.61 12.63
CA ARG A 113 35.83 27.43 11.43
C ARG A 113 35.82 28.89 11.89
N PRO A 114 36.86 29.68 11.57
CA PRO A 114 36.88 31.09 11.92
C PRO A 114 35.87 31.85 11.05
N CYS A 115 35.02 32.65 11.69
CA CYS A 115 34.29 33.71 11.01
C CYS A 115 35.31 34.69 10.43
N ILE A 116 35.24 34.92 9.11
CA ILE A 116 35.99 35.95 8.41
C ILE A 116 35.14 37.22 8.39
N SER A 117 35.79 38.30 8.83
CA SER A 117 35.52 39.74 8.67
C SER A 117 34.27 40.36 9.31
#